data_AF-A0A8J2J660-F1
#
_entry.id   AF-A0A8J2J660-F1
#
_cell.length_a   1.000
_cell.length_b   1.000
_cell.length_c   1.000
_cell.angle_alpha   90.00
_cell.angle_beta   90.00
_cell.angle_gamma   90.00
#
_symmetry.space_group_name_H-M   'P 1'
#
loop_
_entity.id
_entity.type
_entity.pdbx_description
1 polymer ?
#
loop_
_entity_poly.entity_id
_entity_poly.type
_entity_poly.pdbx_seq_one_letter_code
_entity_poly.pdbx_strand_id
1 'polypeptide(L)'
;IKYLIEYFAKFEKIFDKISYGFLINVATVSKQFVNLMKAFMANIFERVEVYGTNSKIWIPRLLRKIPRDQLPLKYGGIASNKPVGVL
;
A
#
# COMPACT_ATOMS: atom_id res chain seq x y z
N ILE A 1 -22.59 -4.24 -11.58
CA ILE A 1 -21.85 -3.13 -12.21
C ILE A 1 -22.08 -1.80 -11.48
N LYS A 2 -23.32 -1.35 -11.26
CA LYS A 2 -23.64 -0.09 -10.55
C LYS A 2 -22.96 0.05 -9.16
N TYR A 3 -23.01 -1.02 -8.35
CA TYR A 3 -22.35 -1.08 -7.04
C TYR A 3 -20.82 -0.99 -7.07
N LEU A 4 -20.17 -1.49 -8.13
CA LEU A 4 -18.72 -1.41 -8.28
C LEU A 4 -18.29 0.03 -8.54
N ILE A 5 -19.03 0.74 -9.39
CA ILE A 5 -18.74 2.13 -9.75
C ILE A 5 -18.91 3.06 -8.53
N GLU A 6 -19.95 2.89 -7.74
CA GLU A 6 -20.14 3.66 -6.50
C GLU A 6 -19.07 3.36 -5.45
N TYR A 7 -18.62 2.10 -5.36
CA TYR A 7 -17.52 1.72 -4.48
C TYR A 7 -16.21 2.38 -4.92
N PHE A 8 -15.90 2.39 -6.22
CA PHE A 8 -14.72 3.06 -6.78
C PHE A 8 -14.77 4.58 -6.61
N ALA A 9 -15.93 5.22 -6.79
CA ALA A 9 -16.07 6.67 -6.60
C ALA A 9 -15.90 7.10 -5.13
N LYS A 10 -16.37 6.30 -4.17
CA LYS A 10 -16.05 6.50 -2.74
C LYS A 10 -14.57 6.21 -2.46
N PHE A 11 -14.00 5.19 -3.12
CA PHE A 11 -12.59 4.86 -3.02
C PHE A 11 -11.70 6.00 -3.50
N GLU A 12 -11.98 6.62 -4.65
CA GLU A 12 -11.22 7.75 -5.17
C GLU A 12 -11.18 8.93 -4.20
N LYS A 13 -12.31 9.31 -3.59
CA LYS A 13 -12.33 10.40 -2.60
C LYS A 13 -11.48 10.14 -1.36
N ILE A 14 -11.32 8.88 -0.96
CA ILE A 14 -10.46 8.48 0.17
C ILE A 14 -9.01 8.44 -0.29
N PHE A 15 -8.77 7.92 -1.49
CA PHE A 15 -7.43 7.74 -2.06
C PHE A 15 -6.80 9.03 -2.60
N ASP A 16 -7.58 10.05 -2.90
CA ASP A 16 -7.07 11.38 -3.30
C ASP A 16 -6.23 12.02 -2.18
N LYS A 17 -6.51 11.64 -0.92
CA LYS A 17 -5.73 12.03 0.26
C LYS A 17 -4.47 11.19 0.46
N ILE A 18 -4.28 10.11 -0.29
CA ILE A 18 -3.07 9.29 -0.20
C ILE A 18 -1.94 10.02 -0.93
N SER A 19 -1.00 10.50 -0.13
CA SER A 19 0.22 11.10 -0.65
C SER A 19 1.15 10.03 -1.26
N TYR A 20 1.19 8.84 -0.66
CA TYR A 20 2.07 7.76 -1.09
C TYR A 20 1.66 6.41 -0.47
N GLY A 21 1.81 5.30 -1.20
CA GLY A 21 1.44 3.97 -0.73
C GLY A 21 2.43 2.87 -1.12
N PHE A 22 2.39 1.76 -0.39
CA PHE A 22 3.21 0.58 -0.66
C PHE A 22 2.34 -0.67 -0.74
N LEU A 23 2.41 -1.38 -1.85
CA LEU A 23 1.86 -2.73 -2.01
C LEU A 23 3.02 -3.72 -1.91
N ILE A 24 3.13 -4.42 -0.78
CA ILE A 24 4.19 -5.41 -0.54
C ILE A 24 3.64 -6.84 -0.56
N ASN A 25 4.52 -7.82 -0.75
CA ASN A 25 4.16 -9.23 -0.79
C ASN A 25 3.14 -9.58 -1.89
N VAL A 26 3.20 -8.87 -3.02
CA VAL A 26 2.29 -9.11 -4.14
C VAL A 26 2.69 -10.40 -4.85
N ALA A 27 1.79 -11.37 -4.88
CA ALA A 27 2.00 -12.62 -5.58
C ALA A 27 2.11 -12.37 -7.09
N THR A 28 2.91 -13.18 -7.80
CA THR A 28 3.15 -13.01 -9.24
C THR A 28 1.86 -13.04 -10.06
N VAL A 29 0.87 -13.81 -9.62
CA VAL A 29 -0.47 -13.93 -10.25
C VAL A 29 -1.27 -12.62 -10.13
N SER A 30 -0.97 -11.79 -9.13
CA SER A 30 -1.63 -10.51 -8.90
C SER A 30 -1.15 -9.41 -9.83
N LYS A 31 -0.16 -9.65 -10.72
CA LYS A 31 0.27 -8.65 -11.73
C LYS A 31 -0.85 -8.25 -12.68
N GLN A 32 -1.67 -9.22 -13.10
CA GLN A 32 -2.84 -8.95 -13.96
C GLN A 32 -3.85 -8.06 -13.24
N PHE A 33 -4.09 -8.34 -11.96
CA PHE A 33 -4.96 -7.53 -11.11
C PHE A 33 -4.41 -6.12 -10.91
N VAL A 34 -3.10 -5.96 -10.67
CA VAL A 34 -2.45 -4.65 -10.57
C VAL A 34 -2.59 -3.87 -11.87
N ASN A 35 -2.40 -4.50 -13.02
CA ASN A 35 -2.58 -3.85 -14.32
C ASN A 35 -4.05 -3.42 -14.56
N LEU A 36 -5.01 -4.26 -14.14
CA LEU A 36 -6.42 -3.89 -14.19
C LEU A 36 -6.71 -2.68 -13.30
N MET A 37 -6.20 -2.69 -12.07
CA MET A 37 -6.41 -1.61 -11.10
C MET A 37 -5.74 -0.30 -11.55
N LYS A 38 -4.59 -0.37 -12.24
CA LYS A 38 -3.96 0.80 -12.87
C LYS A 38 -4.87 1.48 -13.91
N ALA A 39 -5.60 0.71 -14.70
CA ALA A 39 -6.51 1.26 -15.71
C ALA A 39 -7.67 2.06 -15.08
N PHE A 40 -8.09 1.69 -13.86
CA PHE A 40 -9.17 2.36 -13.15
C PHE A 40 -8.69 3.47 -12.20
N MET A 41 -7.42 3.43 -11.76
CA MET A 41 -6.90 4.29 -10.69
C MET A 41 -5.47 4.79 -11.01
N ALA A 42 -5.26 5.31 -12.23
CA ALA A 42 -3.95 5.74 -12.71
C ALA A 42 -3.26 6.75 -11.76
N ASN A 43 -3.97 7.81 -11.35
CA ASN A 43 -3.45 8.85 -10.45
C ASN A 43 -2.95 8.32 -9.11
N ILE A 44 -3.57 7.24 -8.62
CA ILE A 44 -3.21 6.62 -7.35
C ILE A 44 -2.00 5.70 -7.54
N PHE A 45 -1.97 4.94 -8.63
CA PHE A 45 -0.87 4.02 -8.92
C PHE A 45 0.45 4.72 -9.24
N GLU A 46 0.42 5.99 -9.68
CA GLU A 46 1.63 6.82 -9.77
C GLU A 46 2.29 7.06 -8.41
N ARG A 47 1.51 7.01 -7.33
CA ARG A 47 1.97 7.24 -5.94
C ARG A 47 2.14 5.95 -5.15
N VAL A 48 1.91 4.79 -5.77
CA VAL A 48 1.96 3.49 -5.11
C VAL A 48 3.08 2.63 -5.68
N GLU A 49 4.04 2.27 -4.83
CA GLU A 49 5.10 1.33 -5.20
C GLU A 49 4.66 -0.11 -4.94
N VAL A 50 4.84 -0.97 -5.95
CA VAL A 50 4.43 -2.38 -5.90
C VAL A 50 5.65 -3.28 -5.84
N TYR A 51 5.72 -4.08 -4.79
CA TYR A 51 6.79 -5.02 -4.51
C TYR A 51 6.25 -6.45 -4.41
N GLY A 52 7.03 -7.39 -4.95
CA GLY A 52 6.75 -8.82 -4.81
C GLY A 52 7.05 -9.36 -3.42
N THR A 53 7.22 -10.69 -3.33
CA THR A 53 7.43 -11.41 -2.06
C THR A 53 8.84 -11.22 -1.47
N ASN A 54 9.82 -10.72 -2.25
CA ASN A 54 11.20 -10.58 -1.80
C ASN A 54 11.40 -9.43 -0.81
N SER A 55 11.45 -9.77 0.48
CA SER A 55 11.62 -8.85 1.61
C SER A 55 12.93 -8.09 1.62
N LYS A 56 14.00 -8.63 1.02
CA LYS A 56 15.29 -7.94 0.90
C LYS A 56 15.20 -6.69 0.02
N ILE A 57 14.19 -6.60 -0.85
CA ILE A 57 13.99 -5.46 -1.74
C ILE A 57 13.05 -4.42 -1.11
N TRP A 58 11.92 -4.85 -0.56
CA TRP A 58 10.89 -3.92 -0.09
C TRP A 58 11.15 -3.38 1.32
N ILE A 59 11.80 -4.13 2.22
CA ILE A 59 12.11 -3.63 3.58
C ILE A 59 12.98 -2.37 3.54
N PRO A 60 14.11 -2.33 2.82
CA PRO A 60 14.92 -1.12 2.73
C PRO A 60 14.18 0.06 2.10
N ARG A 61 13.22 -0.21 1.20
CA ARG A 61 12.43 0.82 0.52
C ARG A 61 11.38 1.42 1.44
N LEU A 62 10.70 0.60 2.26
CA LEU A 62 9.82 1.07 3.33
C LEU A 62 10.59 1.98 4.30
N LEU A 63 11.76 1.54 4.77
CA LEU A 63 12.56 2.29 5.74
C LEU A 63 13.14 3.60 5.21
N ARG A 64 13.16 3.82 3.88
CA ARG A 64 13.53 5.13 3.30
C ARG A 64 12.42 6.18 3.42
N LYS A 65 11.17 5.75 3.58
CA LYS A 65 10.00 6.64 3.60
C LYS A 65 9.28 6.63 4.94
N ILE A 66 9.37 5.53 5.67
CA ILE A 66 8.72 5.35 6.98
C ILE A 66 9.82 5.22 8.03
N PRO A 67 9.83 6.09 9.05
CA PRO A 67 10.75 5.98 10.18
C PRO A 67 10.70 4.59 10.83
N ARG A 68 11.87 4.08 11.22
CA ARG A 68 12.02 2.71 11.71
C ARG A 68 11.20 2.45 12.98
N ASP A 69 11.06 3.45 13.83
CA ASP A 69 10.28 3.47 15.07
C ASP A 69 8.77 3.49 14.86
N GLN A 70 8.30 3.86 13.67
CA GLN A 70 6.89 3.84 13.29
C GLN A 70 6.50 2.56 12.52
N LEU A 71 7.49 1.84 11.99
CA LEU A 71 7.26 0.63 11.22
C LEU A 71 7.25 -0.61 12.14
N PRO A 72 6.23 -1.48 12.07
CA PRO A 72 6.20 -2.73 12.84
C PRO A 72 7.40 -3.63 12.56
N LEU A 73 7.79 -4.44 13.56
CA LEU A 73 8.87 -5.43 13.46
C LEU A 73 8.70 -6.35 12.23
N LYS A 74 7.48 -6.80 11.94
CA LYS A 74 7.16 -7.67 10.79
C LYS A 74 7.49 -7.06 9.41
N TYR A 75 7.67 -5.74 9.33
CA TYR A 75 8.04 -5.02 8.10
C TYR A 75 9.47 -4.46 8.15
N GLY A 76 10.27 -4.86 9.16
CA GLY A 76 11.68 -4.48 9.30
C GLY A 76 11.93 -3.25 10.18
N GLY A 77 10.89 -2.69 10.81
CA GLY A 77 11.04 -1.60 11.77
C GLY A 77 11.30 -2.08 13.21
N ILE A 78 11.07 -1.19 14.18
CA ILE A 78 11.21 -1.45 15.62
C ILE A 78 9.98 -0.99 16.41
N ALA A 79 8.92 -0.55 15.72
CA ALA A 79 7.67 -0.21 16.39
C ALA A 79 7.17 -1.44 17.15
N SER A 80 7.08 -1.32 18.46
CA SER A 80 6.47 -2.34 19.30
C SER A 80 5.00 -2.41 18.93
N ASN A 81 4.45 -3.62 18.75
CA ASN A 81 3.02 -3.87 18.48
C ASN A 81 2.09 -3.45 19.63
N LYS A 82 2.51 -2.54 20.52
CA LYS A 82 1.59 -1.94 21.49
C LYS A 82 0.55 -1.18 20.67
N PRO A 83 -0.75 -1.53 20.78
CA PRO A 83 -1.79 -0.71 20.19
C PRO A 83 -1.56 0.72 20.69
N VAL A 84 -1.43 1.67 19.77
CA VAL A 84 -1.47 3.09 20.14
C VAL A 84 -2.80 3.24 20.87
N GLY A 85 -2.73 3.63 22.14
CA GLY A 85 -3.87 3.66 23.05
C GLY A 85 -5.08 4.29 22.38
N VAL A 86 -6.18 3.55 22.37
CA VAL A 86 -7.51 4.13 22.25
C VAL A 86 -7.70 4.96 23.51
N LEU A 87 -7.47 6.28 23.39
CA LEU A 87 -8.01 7.28 24.31
C LEU A 87 -9.39 7.69 23.80
#